data_AF-A0A359MPU4-F1
#
_entry.id   AF-A0A359MPU4-F1
#
_cell.length_a   1.000
_cell.length_b   1.000
_cell.length_c   1.000
_cell.angle_alpha   90.00
_cell.angle_beta   90.00
_cell.angle_gamma   90.00
#
_symmetry.space_group_name_H-M   'P 1'
#
loop_
_entity.id
_entity.type
_entity.pdbx_description
1 polymer ?
#
loop_
_entity_poly.entity_id
_entity_poly.type
_entity_poly.pdbx_seq_one_letter_code
_entity_poly.pdbx_strand_id
1 'polypeptide(L)'
;MDIKVSKFSFAGNGKALTMNEPRGFIKLVKNNETGKIIGGSIIGADASSLISTLTLAITNGLTEKEIVKTIFPHPTTGEVIHEAAMGLGIGALHQ
;
A
#
# COMPACT_ATOMS: atom_id res chain seq x y z
N MET A 1 -21.35 3.88 -4.14
CA MET A 1 -20.33 2.82 -4.16
C MET A 1 -19.70 2.79 -2.79
N ASP A 2 -19.88 1.68 -2.06
CA ASP A 2 -19.33 1.54 -0.70
C ASP A 2 -17.83 1.23 -0.78
N ILE A 3 -17.01 2.10 -0.20
CA ILE A 3 -15.55 2.05 -0.29
C ILE A 3 -14.90 2.20 1.08
N LYS A 4 -13.72 1.62 1.23
CA LYS A 4 -12.83 1.88 2.35
C LYS A 4 -11.48 2.38 1.83
N VAL A 5 -10.92 3.33 2.56
CA VAL A 5 -9.65 3.96 2.24
C VAL A 5 -8.67 3.70 3.38
N SER A 6 -7.42 3.40 3.03
CA SER A 6 -6.31 3.35 3.98
C SER A 6 -5.16 4.21 3.47
N LYS A 7 -4.41 4.78 4.40
CA LYS A 7 -3.20 5.55 4.13
C LYS A 7 -2.07 5.05 5.02
N PHE A 8 -0.87 4.96 4.46
CA PHE A 8 0.35 4.66 5.20
C PHE A 8 1.43 5.69 4.86
N SER A 9 2.10 6.21 5.89
CA SER A 9 3.12 7.25 5.76
C SER A 9 4.49 6.65 5.42
N PHE A 10 5.24 7.29 4.53
CA PHE A 10 6.65 6.90 4.32
C PHE A 10 7.51 7.15 5.58
N ALA A 11 7.05 7.98 6.52
CA ALA A 11 7.72 8.16 7.82
C ALA A 11 7.72 6.88 8.68
N GLY A 12 6.72 6.00 8.48
CA GLY A 12 6.66 4.69 9.14
C GLY A 12 7.42 3.58 8.40
N ASN A 13 8.08 3.89 7.27
CA ASN A 13 8.83 2.91 6.47
C ASN A 13 10.34 3.00 6.75
N GLY A 14 10.92 1.91 7.25
CA GLY A 14 12.35 1.85 7.58
C GLY A 14 13.27 2.18 6.40
N LYS A 15 12.96 1.67 5.19
CA LYS A 15 13.77 1.94 4.00
C LYS A 15 13.78 3.43 3.65
N ALA A 16 12.62 4.09 3.66
CA ALA A 16 12.48 5.51 3.38
C ALA A 16 13.27 6.38 4.38
N LEU A 17 13.26 6.00 5.66
CA LEU A 17 14.08 6.67 6.68
C LEU A 17 15.58 6.53 6.39
N THR A 18 16.05 5.34 6.02
CA THR A 18 17.47 5.13 5.66
C THR A 18 17.90 5.88 4.40
N MET A 19 16.95 6.17 3.51
CA MET A 19 17.18 6.98 2.30
C MET A 19 17.10 8.48 2.56
N ASN A 20 16.75 8.91 3.78
CA ASN A 20 16.46 10.30 4.12
C ASN A 20 15.31 10.91 3.28
N GLU A 21 14.36 10.06 2.86
CA GLU A 21 13.18 10.41 2.05
C GLU A 21 11.86 10.03 2.75
N PRO A 22 11.59 10.46 4.01
CA PRO A 22 10.42 10.01 4.77
C PRO A 22 9.11 10.71 4.38
N ARG A 23 9.15 11.66 3.44
CA ARG A 23 7.99 12.49 3.10
C ARG A 23 7.07 11.77 2.14
N GLY A 24 5.78 11.89 2.41
CA GLY A 24 4.72 11.39 1.54
C GLY A 24 3.97 10.20 2.14
N PHE A 25 3.12 9.59 1.33
CA PHE A 25 2.27 8.48 1.73
C PHE A 25 1.83 7.66 0.52
N ILE A 26 1.37 6.45 0.81
CA ILE A 26 0.53 5.67 -0.09
C ILE A 26 -0.92 5.70 0.42
N LYS A 27 -1.87 5.73 -0.51
CA LYS A 27 -3.31 5.61 -0.25
C LYS A 27 -3.85 4.46 -1.09
N LEU A 28 -4.55 3.52 -0.47
CA LEU A 28 -5.29 2.47 -1.18
C LEU A 28 -6.79 2.63 -0.97
N VAL A 29 -7.55 2.23 -1.99
CA VAL A 29 -9.02 2.25 -1.99
C VAL A 29 -9.51 0.87 -2.39
N LYS A 30 -10.40 0.29 -1.58
CA LYS A 30 -11.11 -0.95 -1.91
C LYS A 30 -12.61 -0.72 -2.00
N ASN A 31 -13.29 -1.54 -2.79
CA ASN A 31 -14.73 -1.71 -2.73
C ASN A 31 -15.06 -2.66 -1.56
N ASN A 32 -15.98 -2.25 -0.66
CA ASN A 32 -16.28 -3.03 0.54
C ASN A 32 -17.11 -4.29 0.29
N GLU A 33 -17.94 -4.30 -0.76
CA GLU A 33 -18.76 -5.45 -1.12
C GLU A 33 -17.91 -6.60 -1.67
N THR A 34 -16.86 -6.27 -2.45
CA THR A 34 -16.02 -7.26 -3.14
C THR A 34 -14.65 -7.48 -2.49
N GLY A 35 -14.19 -6.54 -1.65
CA GLY A 35 -12.82 -6.52 -1.09
C GLY A 35 -11.74 -6.13 -2.11
N LYS A 36 -12.08 -5.97 -3.40
CA LYS A 36 -11.10 -5.70 -4.46
C LYS A 36 -10.50 -4.31 -4.32
N ILE A 37 -9.20 -4.20 -4.60
CA ILE A 37 -8.53 -2.91 -4.75
C ILE A 37 -9.01 -2.28 -6.06
N ILE A 38 -9.53 -1.07 -5.97
CA ILE A 38 -10.10 -0.32 -7.11
C ILE A 38 -9.29 0.91 -7.46
N GLY A 39 -8.29 1.25 -6.64
CA GLY A 39 -7.45 2.41 -6.89
C GLY A 39 -6.44 2.67 -5.79
N GLY A 40 -5.52 3.58 -6.08
CA GLY A 40 -4.55 4.07 -5.11
C GLY A 40 -3.81 5.31 -5.60
N SER A 41 -3.00 5.88 -4.72
CA SER A 41 -2.11 7.00 -5.03
C SER A 41 -0.84 6.87 -4.22
N ILE A 42 0.30 7.22 -4.80
CA ILE A 42 1.61 7.16 -4.13
C ILE A 42 2.28 8.52 -4.28
N ILE A 43 2.76 9.07 -3.18
CA ILE A 43 3.56 10.28 -3.10
C ILE A 43 4.76 9.94 -2.22
N GLY A 44 5.99 10.04 -2.72
CA GLY A 44 7.20 9.73 -1.96
C GLY A 44 8.25 8.96 -2.78
N ALA A 45 9.22 8.38 -2.09
CA ALA A 45 10.30 7.60 -2.69
C ALA A 45 9.76 6.46 -3.56
N ASP A 46 10.40 6.25 -4.72
CA ASP A 46 10.10 5.17 -5.67
C ASP A 46 8.66 5.11 -6.21
N ALA A 47 7.87 6.19 -6.10
CA ALA A 47 6.45 6.18 -6.47
C ALA A 47 6.18 5.64 -7.88
N SER A 48 6.99 6.03 -8.88
CA SER A 48 6.88 5.57 -10.27
C SER A 48 7.16 4.08 -10.45
N SER A 49 7.97 3.48 -9.57
CA SER A 49 8.24 2.03 -9.59
C SER A 49 7.14 1.28 -8.86
N LEU A 50 6.75 1.76 -7.67
CA LEU A 50 5.74 1.14 -6.82
C LEU A 50 4.34 1.12 -7.45
N ILE A 51 4.00 2.12 -8.27
CA ILE A 51 2.68 2.19 -8.92
C ILE A 51 2.43 0.96 -9.82
N SER A 52 3.49 0.37 -10.39
CA SER A 52 3.38 -0.83 -11.23
C SER A 52 2.82 -2.03 -10.47
N THR A 53 3.19 -2.19 -9.20
CA THR A 53 2.63 -3.24 -8.34
C THR A 53 1.13 -3.02 -8.09
N LEU A 54 0.72 -1.76 -7.87
CA LEU A 54 -0.70 -1.43 -7.68
C LEU A 54 -1.52 -1.62 -8.95
N THR A 55 -1.01 -1.19 -10.10
CA THR A 55 -1.72 -1.37 -11.37
C THR A 55 -1.84 -2.84 -11.74
N LEU A 56 -0.81 -3.66 -11.46
CA LEU A 56 -0.89 -5.11 -11.62
C LEU A 56 -1.97 -5.72 -10.70
N ALA A 57 -2.01 -5.32 -9.42
CA ALA A 57 -3.00 -5.81 -8.47
C ALA A 57 -4.43 -5.44 -8.89
N ILE A 58 -4.66 -4.20 -9.32
CA ILE A 58 -5.97 -3.71 -9.78
C ILE A 58 -6.38 -4.43 -11.07
N THR A 59 -5.46 -4.59 -12.03
CA THR A 59 -5.74 -5.25 -13.31
C THR A 59 -6.16 -6.71 -13.11
N ASN A 60 -5.57 -7.40 -12.13
CA ASN A 60 -5.94 -8.77 -11.78
C ASN A 60 -7.11 -8.85 -10.78
N GLY A 61 -7.65 -7.70 -10.35
CA GLY A 61 -8.77 -7.64 -9.42
C GLY A 61 -8.46 -8.22 -8.04
N LEU A 62 -7.22 -8.08 -7.56
CA LEU A 62 -6.79 -8.60 -6.27
C LEU A 62 -7.52 -7.90 -5.12
N THR A 63 -7.76 -8.67 -4.06
CA THR A 63 -8.29 -8.20 -2.77
C THR A 63 -7.17 -7.72 -1.85
N GLU A 64 -7.52 -6.94 -0.83
CA GLU A 64 -6.57 -6.53 0.21
C GLU A 64 -5.95 -7.75 0.92
N LYS A 65 -6.72 -8.83 1.11
CA LYS A 65 -6.24 -10.07 1.74
C LYS A 65 -5.15 -10.76 0.94
N GLU A 66 -5.24 -10.74 -0.39
CA GLU A 66 -4.22 -11.33 -1.27
C GLU A 66 -2.93 -10.52 -1.27
N ILE A 67 -3.04 -9.18 -1.24
CA ILE A 67 -1.87 -8.30 -1.08
C ILE A 67 -1.19 -8.54 0.27
N VAL A 68 -1.97 -8.63 1.36
CA VAL A 68 -1.43 -8.87 2.72
C VAL A 68 -0.74 -10.24 2.84
N LYS A 69 -1.18 -11.25 2.08
CA LYS A 69 -0.53 -12.57 2.03
C LYS A 69 0.78 -12.58 1.22
N THR A 70 1.01 -11.56 0.39
CA THR A 70 2.24 -11.45 -0.38
C THR A 70 3.39 -11.05 0.52
N ILE A 71 4.52 -11.76 0.44
CA ILE A 71 5.72 -11.44 1.20
C ILE A 71 6.46 -10.31 0.48
N PHE A 72 6.44 -9.12 1.07
CA PHE A 72 7.25 -8.00 0.62
C PHE A 72 8.65 -8.10 1.24
N PRO A 73 9.74 -7.88 0.46
CA PRO A 73 11.08 -7.89 1.00
C PRO A 73 11.28 -6.76 2.02
N HIS A 74 12.00 -7.05 3.10
CA HIS A 74 12.37 -6.08 4.14
C HIS A 74 13.88 -5.87 4.20
N PRO A 75 14.39 -4.62 4.31
CA PRO A 75 13.66 -3.36 4.23
C PRO A 75 13.51 -2.88 2.77
N THR A 76 12.29 -2.56 2.32
CA THR A 76 12.03 -1.91 1.02
C THR A 76 10.96 -0.84 1.09
N THR A 77 10.95 0.07 0.11
CA THR A 77 9.85 1.04 -0.06
C THR A 77 8.54 0.33 -0.43
N GLY A 78 8.59 -0.88 -0.97
CA GLY A 78 7.42 -1.69 -1.32
C GLY A 78 6.54 -2.08 -0.13
N GLU A 79 7.10 -2.17 1.07
CA GLU A 79 6.37 -2.52 2.29
C GLU A 79 5.23 -1.54 2.60
N VAL A 80 5.29 -0.29 2.11
CA VAL A 80 4.19 0.68 2.28
C VAL A 80 2.88 0.18 1.65
N ILE A 81 2.95 -0.59 0.55
CA ILE A 81 1.78 -1.21 -0.09
C ILE A 81 1.15 -2.24 0.84
N HIS A 82 1.99 -3.05 1.49
CA HIS A 82 1.57 -4.08 2.43
C HIS A 82 0.88 -3.46 3.66
N GLU A 83 1.50 -2.45 4.25
CA GLU A 83 0.96 -1.72 5.41
C GLU A 83 -0.37 -1.01 5.09
N ALA A 84 -0.46 -0.36 3.94
CA ALA A 84 -1.71 0.26 3.50
C ALA A 84 -2.81 -0.79 3.21
N ALA A 85 -2.46 -1.97 2.70
CA ALA A 85 -3.42 -3.05 2.49
C ALA A 85 -3.91 -3.62 3.83
N MET A 86 -3.02 -3.79 4.82
CA MET A 86 -3.40 -4.19 6.18
C MET A 86 -4.31 -3.16 6.84
N GLY A 87 -4.07 -1.86 6.64
CA GLY A 87 -4.94 -0.79 7.13
C GLY A 87 -6.34 -0.77 6.50
N LEU A 88 -6.56 -1.42 5.35
CA LEU A 88 -7.91 -1.65 4.82
C LEU A 88 -8.64 -2.78 5.56
N GLY A 89 -7.91 -3.66 6.25
CA GLY A 89 -8.41 -4.80 7.01
C GLY A 89 -8.26 -4.59 8.51
N ILE A 90 -7.34 -5.35 9.09
CA ILE A 90 -7.11 -5.50 10.54
C ILE A 90 -6.31 -4.36 11.19
N GLY A 91 -5.64 -3.52 10.39
CA GLY A 91 -4.78 -2.44 10.86
C GLY A 91 -3.31 -2.64 10.43
N ALA A 92 -2.64 -1.54 10.08
CA ALA A 92 -1.21 -1.51 9.81
C ALA A 92 -0.40 -1.89 11.07
N LEU A 93 0.77 -2.49 10.88
CA LEU A 93 1.68 -2.88 11.97
C LEU A 93 2.61 -1.73 12.36
N HIS A 94 3.07 -0.95 11.38
CA HIS A 94 3.88 0.24 11.57
C HIS A 94 3.03 1.52 11.47
N GLN A 95 3.56 2.67 11.91
CA GLN A 95 2.90 3.99 11.81
C GLN A 95 3.89 5.10 11.48
#